data_AF-A0A960UYU7-F1
#
_entry.id   AF-A0A960UYU7-F1
#
_cell.length_a   1.000
_cell.length_b   1.000
_cell.length_c   1.000
_cell.angle_alpha   90.00
_cell.angle_beta   90.00
_cell.angle_gamma   90.00
#
_symmetry.space_group_name_H-M   'P 1'
#
loop_
_entity.id
_entity.type
_entity.pdbx_description
1 polymer ?
#
loop_
_entity_poly.entity_id
_entity_poly.type
_entity_poly.pdbx_seq_one_letter_code
_entity_poly.pdbx_strand_id
1 'polypeptide(L)'
;MQGGDQSPIPRPSPFELERFARAINAQQFYEAHEILEEAWIALGRPRPSFVQGLVQLAAGLEQLKRNNTFGARTLTQRGLENCSLDPSGLPGPAYRFLQEMKEYAEAGFQGPYPEIRHETSSD
;
A
#
# COMPACT_ATOMS: atom_id res chain seq x y z
N MET A 1 -15.34 2.52 -34.34
CA MET A 1 -14.63 1.78 -33.28
C MET A 1 -13.97 2.81 -32.38
N GLN A 2 -14.52 3.09 -31.20
CA GLN A 2 -13.86 3.81 -30.11
C GLN A 2 -14.83 3.89 -28.93
N GLY A 3 -14.41 3.32 -27.82
CA GLY A 3 -15.16 3.21 -26.58
C GLY A 3 -14.30 2.38 -25.63
N GLY A 4 -13.05 2.79 -25.45
CA GLY A 4 -12.21 2.22 -24.40
C GLY A 4 -12.94 2.51 -23.10
N ASP A 5 -13.35 1.45 -22.40
CA ASP A 5 -14.09 1.48 -21.15
C ASP A 5 -13.45 2.51 -20.20
N GLN A 6 -14.10 3.67 -20.05
CA GLN A 6 -13.68 4.76 -19.14
C GLN A 6 -14.14 4.47 -17.71
N SER A 7 -14.41 3.21 -17.37
CA SER A 7 -14.75 2.84 -15.99
C SER A 7 -13.61 3.28 -15.06
N PRO A 8 -13.93 4.02 -13.99
CA PRO A 8 -12.90 4.49 -13.08
C PRO A 8 -12.15 3.28 -12.50
N ILE A 9 -10.82 3.39 -12.45
CA ILE A 9 -9.97 2.40 -11.78
C ILE A 9 -10.52 2.23 -10.36
N PRO A 10 -10.90 1.02 -9.92
CA PRO A 10 -11.46 0.81 -8.58
C PRO A 10 -10.45 1.23 -7.50
N ARG A 11 -10.86 2.07 -6.55
CA ARG A 11 -10.00 2.61 -5.48
C ARG A 11 -10.68 2.49 -4.11
N PRO A 12 -9.90 2.39 -3.01
CA PRO A 12 -10.45 2.45 -1.68
C PRO A 12 -10.97 3.86 -1.42
N SER A 13 -12.01 3.95 -0.61
CA SER A 13 -12.53 5.22 -0.13
C SER A 13 -11.47 5.97 0.71
N PRO A 14 -11.58 7.30 0.84
CA PRO A 14 -10.72 8.08 1.74
C PRO A 14 -10.72 7.56 3.18
N PHE A 15 -11.86 7.04 3.66
CA PHE A 15 -12.00 6.48 5.00
C PHE A 15 -11.17 5.19 5.20
N GLU A 16 -11.19 4.28 4.22
CA GLU A 16 -10.37 3.07 4.24
C GLU A 16 -8.88 3.41 4.19
N LEU A 17 -8.48 4.39 3.36
CA LEU A 17 -7.10 4.87 3.30
C LEU A 17 -6.63 5.50 4.63
N GLU A 18 -7.49 6.25 5.30
CA GLU A 18 -7.18 6.84 6.60
C GLU A 18 -7.06 5.78 7.71
N ARG A 19 -7.96 4.79 7.73
CA ARG A 19 -7.85 3.64 8.65
C ARG A 19 -6.58 2.84 8.39
N PHE A 20 -6.26 2.59 7.13
CA PHE A 20 -5.02 1.93 6.71
C PHE A 20 -3.80 2.71 7.21
N ALA A 21 -3.74 4.03 6.97
CA ALA A 21 -2.63 4.87 7.41
C ALA A 21 -2.42 4.84 8.93
N ARG A 22 -3.51 4.93 9.70
CA ARG A 22 -3.46 4.80 11.17
C ARG A 22 -2.90 3.44 11.61
N ALA A 23 -3.35 2.35 11.00
CA ALA A 23 -2.87 1.01 11.33
C ALA A 23 -1.39 0.80 10.97
N ILE A 24 -0.94 1.32 9.81
CA ILE A 24 0.48 1.30 9.41
C ILE A 24 1.33 2.04 10.44
N ASN A 25 0.95 3.26 10.80
CA ASN A 25 1.70 4.09 11.77
C ASN A 25 1.70 3.48 13.17
N ALA A 26 0.65 2.74 13.55
CA ALA A 26 0.59 1.98 14.80
C ALA A 26 1.31 0.61 14.73
N GLN A 27 1.97 0.29 13.61
CA GLN A 27 2.61 -1.00 13.34
C GLN A 27 1.65 -2.21 13.48
N GLN A 28 0.36 -1.98 13.23
CA GLN A 28 -0.70 -2.97 13.18
C GLN A 28 -0.85 -3.46 11.72
N PHE A 29 0.22 -4.02 11.16
CA PHE A 29 0.29 -4.34 9.73
C PHE A 29 -0.72 -5.40 9.28
N TYR A 30 -1.03 -6.37 10.13
CA TYR A 30 -2.12 -7.31 9.88
C TYR A 30 -3.49 -6.60 9.79
N GLU A 31 -3.81 -5.67 10.70
CA GLU A 31 -5.04 -4.88 10.63
C GLU A 31 -5.08 -4.01 9.36
N ALA A 32 -3.96 -3.38 9.02
CA ALA A 32 -3.82 -2.61 7.78
C ALA A 32 -4.08 -3.48 6.53
N HIS A 33 -3.59 -4.72 6.53
CA HIS A 33 -3.85 -5.69 5.49
C HIS A 33 -5.35 -6.01 5.38
N GLU A 34 -6.01 -6.34 6.49
CA GLU A 34 -7.44 -6.68 6.49
C GLU A 34 -8.30 -5.52 5.98
N ILE A 35 -8.04 -4.28 6.46
CA ILE A 35 -8.79 -3.07 6.03
C ILE A 35 -8.81 -2.93 4.50
N LEU A 36 -7.65 -3.08 3.85
CA LEU A 36 -7.58 -2.93 2.40
C LEU A 36 -7.90 -4.20 1.63
N GLU A 37 -7.77 -5.38 2.24
CA GLU A 37 -8.25 -6.62 1.61
C GLU A 37 -9.78 -6.59 1.51
N GLU A 38 -10.49 -6.19 2.58
CA GLU A 38 -11.94 -5.97 2.55
C GLU A 38 -12.35 -4.99 1.43
N ALA A 39 -11.68 -3.84 1.34
CA ALA A 39 -11.90 -2.85 0.29
C ALA A 39 -11.65 -3.45 -1.11
N TRP A 40 -10.52 -4.15 -1.29
CA TRP A 40 -10.19 -4.81 -2.54
C TRP A 40 -11.21 -5.86 -2.95
N ILE A 41 -11.76 -6.61 -1.99
CA ILE A 41 -12.83 -7.59 -2.21
C ILE A 41 -14.11 -6.89 -2.68
N ALA A 42 -14.51 -5.81 -2.01
CA ALA A 42 -15.68 -5.03 -2.36
C ALA A 42 -15.58 -4.42 -3.78
N LEU A 43 -14.37 -4.11 -4.23
CA LEU A 43 -14.07 -3.61 -5.57
C LEU A 43 -14.00 -4.72 -6.65
N GLY A 44 -14.32 -5.97 -6.32
CA GLY A 44 -14.31 -7.09 -7.27
C GLY A 44 -12.94 -7.76 -7.44
N ARG A 45 -12.01 -7.56 -6.50
CA ARG A 45 -10.67 -8.16 -6.47
C ARG A 45 -9.86 -7.95 -7.76
N PRO A 46 -9.76 -6.73 -8.32
CA PRO A 46 -9.04 -6.49 -9.57
C PRO A 46 -7.56 -6.90 -9.47
N ARG A 47 -7.04 -7.54 -10.53
CA ARG A 47 -5.65 -8.02 -10.62
C ARG A 47 -5.08 -7.77 -12.03
N PRO A 48 -3.86 -7.20 -12.13
CA PRO A 48 -3.16 -6.49 -11.07
C PRO A 48 -3.88 -5.17 -10.72
N SER A 49 -3.73 -4.65 -9.50
CA SER A 49 -4.32 -3.36 -9.12
C SER A 49 -3.55 -2.64 -8.03
N PHE A 50 -3.75 -1.32 -7.97
CA PHE A 50 -3.18 -0.47 -6.94
C PHE A 50 -3.54 -0.95 -5.51
N VAL A 51 -4.82 -1.28 -5.26
CA VAL A 51 -5.27 -1.74 -3.93
C VAL A 51 -4.62 -3.06 -3.54
N GLN A 52 -4.51 -3.99 -4.49
CA GLN A 52 -3.75 -5.23 -4.28
C GLN A 52 -2.30 -4.93 -3.88
N GLY A 53 -1.69 -3.90 -4.48
CA GLY A 53 -0.36 -3.44 -4.14
C GLY A 53 -0.25 -3.02 -2.68
N LEU A 54 -1.14 -2.14 -2.19
CA LEU A 54 -1.15 -1.72 -0.78
C LEU A 54 -1.38 -2.88 0.19
N VAL A 55 -2.30 -3.80 -0.13
CA VAL A 55 -2.55 -5.03 0.65
C VAL A 55 -1.28 -5.87 0.77
N GLN A 56 -0.52 -5.99 -0.32
CA GLN A 56 0.76 -6.72 -0.34
C GLN A 56 1.85 -6.01 0.46
N LEU A 57 1.93 -4.68 0.41
CA LEU A 57 2.89 -3.92 1.21
C LEU A 57 2.64 -4.10 2.72
N ALA A 58 1.39 -4.00 3.16
CA ALA A 58 1.04 -4.27 4.56
C ALA A 58 1.34 -5.71 4.98
N ALA A 59 1.00 -6.70 4.15
CA ALA A 59 1.37 -8.09 4.40
C ALA A 59 2.90 -8.29 4.44
N GLY A 60 3.66 -7.56 3.61
CA GLY A 60 5.12 -7.57 3.62
C GLY A 60 5.71 -7.07 4.95
N LEU A 61 5.18 -5.96 5.47
CA LEU A 61 5.55 -5.42 6.79
C LEU A 61 5.20 -6.40 7.93
N GLU A 62 4.04 -7.06 7.87
CA GLU A 62 3.65 -8.08 8.84
C GLU A 62 4.61 -9.29 8.81
N GLN A 63 5.07 -9.72 7.63
CA GLN A 63 6.09 -10.77 7.52
C GLN A 63 7.42 -10.33 8.15
N LEU A 64 7.84 -9.07 7.97
CA LEU A 64 9.03 -8.53 8.65
C LEU A 64 8.87 -8.55 10.16
N LYS A 65 7.71 -8.14 10.68
CA LYS A 65 7.39 -8.17 12.11
C LYS A 65 7.48 -9.58 12.70
N ARG A 66 7.22 -10.61 11.88
CA ARG A 66 7.35 -12.03 12.22
C ARG A 66 8.74 -12.62 11.93
N ASN A 67 9.73 -11.79 11.60
CA ASN A 67 11.09 -12.19 11.20
C ASN A 67 11.15 -13.10 9.95
N ASN A 68 10.16 -13.00 9.06
CA ASN A 68 10.15 -13.69 7.77
C ASN A 68 10.56 -12.75 6.63
N THR A 69 11.85 -12.47 6.54
CA THR A 69 12.42 -11.56 5.53
C THR A 69 12.23 -12.04 4.10
N PHE A 70 12.21 -13.36 3.88
CA PHE A 70 11.99 -13.93 2.54
C PHE A 70 10.57 -13.60 2.05
N GLY A 71 9.56 -13.91 2.86
CA GLY A 71 8.16 -13.60 2.54
C GLY A 71 7.93 -12.09 2.37
N ALA A 72 8.53 -11.29 3.24
CA ALA A 72 8.47 -9.84 3.15
C ALA A 72 9.03 -9.29 1.84
N ARG A 73 10.18 -9.79 1.38
CA ARG A 73 10.81 -9.39 0.12
C ARG A 73 9.89 -9.66 -1.07
N THR A 74 9.33 -10.86 -1.14
CA THR A 74 8.42 -11.25 -2.24
C THR A 74 7.17 -10.37 -2.28
N LEU A 75 6.54 -10.12 -1.13
CA LEU A 75 5.33 -9.31 -1.05
C LEU A 75 5.61 -7.83 -1.34
N THR A 76 6.69 -7.29 -0.79
CA THR A 76 7.06 -5.88 -1.00
C THR A 76 7.36 -5.61 -2.47
N GLN A 77 8.12 -6.48 -3.13
CA GLN A 77 8.42 -6.34 -4.56
C GLN A 77 7.13 -6.29 -5.40
N ARG A 78 6.25 -7.28 -5.24
CA ARG A 78 4.96 -7.34 -5.96
C ARG A 78 4.07 -6.15 -5.63
N GLY A 79 4.09 -5.71 -4.38
CA GLY A 79 3.34 -4.56 -3.90
C GLY A 79 3.74 -3.28 -4.62
N LEU A 80 5.05 -3.02 -4.71
CA LEU A 80 5.60 -1.86 -5.42
C LEU A 80 5.33 -1.91 -6.93
N GLU A 81 5.46 -3.08 -7.56
CA GLU A 81 5.12 -3.29 -8.97
C GLU A 81 3.64 -2.97 -9.24
N ASN A 82 2.73 -3.48 -8.41
CA ASN A 82 1.29 -3.24 -8.54
C ASN A 82 0.89 -1.79 -8.27
N CYS A 83 1.54 -1.12 -7.31
CA CYS A 83 1.28 0.29 -7.04
C CYS A 83 1.75 1.21 -8.18
N SER A 84 2.73 0.78 -8.97
CA SER A 84 3.26 1.55 -10.11
C SER A 84 2.30 1.61 -11.32
N LEU A 85 1.20 0.85 -11.30
CA LEU A 85 0.21 0.83 -12.37
C LEU A 85 -0.72 2.06 -12.38
N ASP A 86 -0.87 2.76 -11.24
CA ASP A 86 -1.64 4.00 -11.16
C ASP A 86 -1.06 4.95 -10.08
N PRO A 87 0.08 5.59 -10.35
CA PRO A 87 0.72 6.52 -9.41
C PRO A 87 -0.03 7.86 -9.31
N SER A 88 -0.81 8.22 -10.32
CA SER A 88 -1.47 9.53 -10.46
C SER A 88 -2.66 9.76 -9.52
N GLY A 89 -3.19 8.68 -8.94
CA GLY A 89 -4.35 8.72 -8.06
C GLY A 89 -4.04 8.89 -6.58
N LEU A 90 -2.76 8.93 -6.22
CA LEU A 90 -2.35 8.83 -4.82
C LEU A 90 -2.37 10.18 -4.11
N PRO A 91 -3.01 10.27 -2.94
CA PRO A 91 -2.75 11.37 -2.02
C PRO A 91 -1.25 11.43 -1.71
N GLY A 92 -0.69 12.64 -1.58
CA GLY A 92 0.75 12.87 -1.31
C GLY A 92 1.37 11.94 -0.25
N PRO A 93 0.70 11.71 0.90
CA PRO A 93 1.17 10.76 1.93
C PRO A 93 1.37 9.32 1.44
N ALA A 94 0.46 8.81 0.60
CA ALA A 94 0.55 7.45 0.08
C ALA A 94 1.69 7.32 -0.93
N TYR A 95 1.90 8.34 -1.78
CA TYR A 95 3.03 8.35 -2.72
C TYR A 95 4.39 8.36 -1.99
N ARG A 96 4.53 9.17 -0.93
CA ARG A 96 5.73 9.19 -0.07
C ARG A 96 5.99 7.84 0.57
N PHE A 97 4.96 7.23 1.15
CA PHE A 97 5.06 5.89 1.72
C PHE A 97 5.57 4.84 0.71
N LEU A 98 5.18 4.91 -0.56
CA LEU A 98 5.73 4.00 -1.59
C LEU A 98 7.23 4.21 -1.84
N GLN A 99 7.69 5.46 -1.83
CA GLN A 99 9.13 5.76 -1.95
C GLN A 99 9.89 5.24 -0.73
N GLU A 100 9.38 5.49 0.48
CA GLU A 100 9.99 5.00 1.72
C GLU A 100 10.02 3.46 1.78
N MET A 101 8.94 2.79 1.35
CA MET A 101 8.91 1.33 1.23
C MET A 101 9.96 0.79 0.25
N LYS A 102 10.17 1.48 -0.87
CA LYS A 102 11.20 1.12 -1.85
C LYS A 102 12.59 1.28 -1.25
N GLU A 103 12.89 2.43 -0.64
CA GLU A 103 14.17 2.69 0.02
C GLU A 103 14.43 1.69 1.14
N TYR A 104 13.42 1.39 1.96
CA TYR A 104 13.50 0.41 3.04
C TYR A 104 13.79 -1.01 2.52
N ALA A 105 13.17 -1.41 1.40
CA ALA A 105 13.46 -2.69 0.76
C ALA A 105 14.87 -2.75 0.16
N GLU A 106 15.33 -1.67 -0.47
CA GLU A 106 16.69 -1.55 -1.02
C GLU A 106 17.77 -1.55 0.07
N ALA A 107 17.48 -0.96 1.23
CA ALA A 107 18.32 -1.03 2.44
C ALA A 107 18.28 -2.40 3.15
N GLY A 108 17.56 -3.38 2.60
CA GLY A 108 17.46 -4.72 3.16
C GLY A 108 16.59 -4.82 4.41
N PHE A 109 15.58 -3.96 4.53
CA PHE A 109 14.66 -3.87 5.67
C PHE A 109 15.36 -3.54 6.99
N GLN A 110 16.32 -2.62 6.94
CA GLN A 110 17.05 -2.13 8.10
C GLN A 110 16.50 -0.77 8.55
N GLY A 111 16.39 -0.58 9.86
CA GLY A 111 15.88 0.66 10.46
C GLY A 111 14.40 0.57 10.88
N PRO A 112 13.78 1.71 11.19
CA PRO A 112 12.36 1.75 11.55
C PRO A 112 11.48 1.42 10.33
N TYR A 113 10.26 0.96 10.59
CA TYR A 113 9.28 0.76 9.53
C TYR A 113 8.89 2.09 8.87
N PRO A 114 8.62 2.10 7.55
CA PRO A 114 8.04 3.24 6.86
C PRO A 114 6.69 3.64 7.46
N GLU A 115 6.41 4.94 7.46
CA GLU A 115 5.20 5.54 8.04
C GLU A 115 4.43 6.33 6.97
N ILE A 116 3.12 6.44 7.13
CA ILE A 116 2.29 7.31 6.29
C ILE A 116 2.13 8.65 7.01
N ARG A 117 2.92 9.64 6.59
CA ARG A 117 2.90 10.99 7.18
C ARG A 117 1.93 11.88 6.43
N HIS A 118 1.01 12.50 7.17
CA HIS A 118 0.24 13.62 6.63
C HIS A 118 1.19 14.82 6.47
N GLU A 119 1.20 15.45 5.30
CA GLU A 119 1.87 16.74 5.17
C GLU A 119 1.12 17.70 6.11
N THR A 120 1.73 18.02 7.25
CA THR A 120 1.36 19.22 7.98
C THR A 120 1.62 20.36 7.00
N SER A 121 0.56 20.98 6.47
CA SER A 121 0.68 22.32 5.92
C SER A 121 1.42 23.14 6.97
N SER A 122 2.66 23.53 6.70
CA SER A 122 3.24 24.65 7.41
C SER A 122 2.31 25.83 7.16
N ASP A 123 1.76 26.38 8.24
CA ASP A 123 1.16 27.72 8.28
C ASP A 123 2.10 28.77 7.66
#